data_AF-A0A8R7V0W7-F1
#
_entry.id   AF-A0A8R7V0W7-F1
#
_cell.length_a   1.000
_cell.length_b   1.000
_cell.length_c   1.000
_cell.angle_alpha   90.00
_cell.angle_beta   90.00
_cell.angle_gamma   90.00
#
_symmetry.space_group_name_H-M   'P 1'
#
loop_
_entity.id
_entity.type
_entity.pdbx_description
1 polymer ?
#
loop_
_entity_poly.entity_id
_entity_poly.type
_entity_poly.pdbx_seq_one_letter_code
_entity_poly.pdbx_strand_id
1 'polypeptide(L)'
;MCRCAEYVWHKVPRKVFTDISRRVVSVVSFKGEKIYFACTGLLISWHERARTRVLILTLASLVRSADDEDEIDKNLRIEVFLPPNQRADGRLELYHLNHNIAIISVEKSFCSPRKYILHSRKVI
;
A
#
# COMPACT_ATOMS: atom_id res chain seq x y z
N MET A 1 -1.98 -26.73 -9.39
CA MET A 1 -3.22 -26.13 -9.95
C MET A 1 -4.15 -25.82 -8.78
N CYS A 2 -4.05 -24.65 -8.17
CA CYS A 2 -4.80 -24.32 -6.95
C CYS A 2 -6.20 -23.81 -7.30
N ARG A 3 -7.21 -24.69 -7.22
CA ARG A 3 -8.64 -24.33 -7.29
C ARG A 3 -9.18 -24.05 -5.88
N CYS A 4 -8.81 -22.93 -5.27
CA CYS A 4 -9.42 -22.47 -4.01
C CYS A 4 -9.33 -20.94 -3.91
N ALA A 5 -10.28 -20.21 -4.50
CA ALA A 5 -10.42 -18.79 -4.21
C ALA A 5 -11.86 -18.27 -4.27
N GLU A 6 -12.72 -18.84 -5.12
CA GLU A 6 -14.07 -18.27 -5.32
C GLU A 6 -15.07 -18.57 -4.17
N TYR A 7 -14.79 -19.57 -3.32
CA TYR A 7 -15.73 -20.00 -2.27
C TYR A 7 -15.70 -19.18 -0.97
N VAL A 8 -14.75 -18.26 -0.76
CA VAL A 8 -14.74 -17.45 0.48
C VAL A 8 -15.40 -16.09 0.26
N TRP A 9 -15.22 -15.51 -0.94
CA TRP A 9 -15.69 -14.16 -1.23
C TRP A 9 -17.22 -14.01 -1.20
N HIS A 10 -17.97 -15.06 -1.53
CA HIS A 10 -19.44 -15.02 -1.42
C HIS A 10 -19.93 -14.93 0.03
N LYS A 11 -19.11 -15.33 1.01
CA LYS A 11 -19.42 -15.23 2.44
C LYS A 11 -19.09 -13.86 3.03
N VAL A 12 -18.23 -13.09 2.37
CA VAL A 12 -17.87 -11.74 2.80
C VAL A 12 -18.99 -10.78 2.38
N PRO A 13 -19.56 -9.98 3.31
CA PRO A 13 -20.56 -9.00 2.95
C PRO A 13 -20.04 -8.08 1.84
N ARG A 14 -20.83 -7.86 0.78
CA ARG A 14 -20.43 -7.04 -0.39
C ARG A 14 -19.86 -5.68 0.00
N LYS A 15 -20.40 -5.07 1.06
CA LYS A 15 -19.91 -3.80 1.62
C LYS A 15 -18.47 -3.91 2.11
N VAL A 16 -18.16 -4.93 2.91
CA VAL A 16 -16.81 -5.19 3.42
C VAL A 16 -15.83 -5.47 2.27
N PHE A 17 -16.23 -6.30 1.31
CA PHE A 17 -15.40 -6.57 0.13
C PHE A 17 -15.09 -5.29 -0.65
N THR A 18 -16.11 -4.46 -0.89
CA THR A 18 -15.95 -3.18 -1.61
C THR A 18 -15.09 -2.19 -0.83
N ASP A 19 -15.22 -2.15 0.49
CA ASP A 19 -14.44 -1.26 1.35
C ASP A 19 -12.96 -1.68 1.40
N ILE A 20 -12.67 -2.98 1.42
CA ILE A 20 -11.31 -3.52 1.37
C ILE A 20 -10.70 -3.33 -0.02
N SER A 21 -11.40 -3.71 -1.08
CA SER A 21 -10.86 -3.65 -2.45
C SER A 21 -10.46 -2.24 -2.87
N ARG A 22 -11.17 -1.22 -2.38
CA ARG A 22 -10.86 0.19 -2.63
C ARG A 22 -9.64 0.70 -1.88
N ARG A 23 -9.13 -0.05 -0.90
CA ARG A 23 -7.90 0.27 -0.15
C ARG A 23 -6.69 -0.49 -0.66
N VAL A 24 -6.90 -1.50 -1.48
CA VAL A 24 -5.85 -2.29 -2.10
C VAL A 24 -5.30 -1.51 -3.29
N VAL A 25 -3.99 -1.31 -3.32
CA VAL A 25 -3.27 -0.55 -4.36
C VAL A 25 -2.13 -1.39 -4.92
N SER A 26 -1.69 -1.08 -6.14
CA SER A 26 -0.45 -1.65 -6.67
C SER A 26 0.72 -0.72 -6.35
N VAL A 27 1.82 -1.29 -5.90
CA VAL A 27 3.04 -0.58 -5.52
C VAL A 27 4.21 -1.20 -6.26
N VAL A 28 5.04 -0.36 -6.87
CA VAL A 28 6.15 -0.80 -7.71
C VAL A 28 7.39 0.01 -7.35
N SER A 29 8.54 -0.66 -7.26
CA SER A 29 9.84 -0.02 -7.16
C SER A 29 10.60 -0.16 -8.47
N PHE A 30 11.39 0.85 -8.79
CA PHE A 30 12.16 0.96 -10.01
C PHE A 30 13.63 1.22 -9.71
N LYS A 31 14.52 0.58 -10.47
CA LYS A 31 15.94 0.89 -10.51
C LYS A 31 16.25 1.46 -11.90
N GLY A 32 16.34 2.79 -11.98
CA GLY A 32 16.29 3.50 -13.27
C GLY A 32 14.94 3.27 -13.96
N GLU A 33 14.95 2.80 -15.20
CA GLU A 33 13.75 2.54 -16.00
C GLU A 33 13.22 1.09 -15.86
N LYS A 34 13.90 0.23 -15.10
CA LYS A 34 13.49 -1.16 -14.91
C LYS A 34 12.68 -1.34 -13.64
N ILE A 35 11.59 -2.10 -13.74
CA ILE A 35 10.86 -2.58 -12.57
C ILE A 35 11.81 -3.47 -11.75
N TYR A 36 11.98 -3.10 -10.50
CA TYR A 36 12.78 -3.85 -9.54
C TYR A 36 11.90 -4.83 -8.76
N PHE A 37 10.78 -4.34 -8.20
CA PHE A 37 9.83 -5.17 -7.48
C PHE A 37 8.40 -4.63 -7.68
N ALA A 38 7.42 -5.53 -7.72
CA ALA A 38 6.01 -5.17 -7.81
C ALA A 38 5.20 -5.97 -6.79
N CYS A 39 4.34 -5.28 -6.05
CA CYS A 39 3.50 -5.90 -5.04
C CYS A 39 2.22 -5.10 -4.79
N THR A 40 1.47 -5.57 -3.80
CA THR A 40 0.26 -4.93 -3.32
C THR A 40 0.56 -4.10 -2.08
N GLY A 41 -0.16 -2.98 -1.94
CA GLY A 41 -0.20 -2.17 -0.74
C GLY A 41 -1.62 -2.07 -0.19
N LEU A 42 -1.73 -1.82 1.11
CA LEU A 42 -2.99 -1.54 1.78
C LEU A 42 -2.97 -0.10 2.30
N LEU A 43 -3.94 0.70 1.84
CA LEU A 43 -4.16 2.06 2.34
C LEU A 43 -4.66 2.02 3.79
N ILE A 44 -3.90 2.65 4.68
CA ILE A 44 -4.22 2.84 6.08
C ILE A 44 -4.27 4.34 6.41
N SER A 45 -5.19 4.73 7.29
CA SER A 45 -5.19 6.08 7.87
C SER A 45 -4.38 6.11 9.15
N TRP A 46 -3.49 7.09 9.24
CA TRP A 46 -2.80 7.44 10.46
C TRP A 46 -3.30 8.79 10.96
N HIS A 47 -3.83 8.82 12.18
CA HIS A 47 -4.41 10.01 12.78
C HIS A 47 -3.44 10.61 13.80
N GLU A 48 -2.87 11.77 13.47
CA GLU A 48 -2.04 12.55 14.39
C GLU A 48 -2.75 13.83 14.75
N ARG A 49 -3.23 13.94 16.00
CA ARG A 49 -3.76 15.14 16.70
C ARG A 49 -4.79 16.00 15.93
N ALA A 50 -4.46 16.55 14.76
CA ALA A 50 -5.29 17.37 13.87
C ALA A 50 -5.17 17.04 12.36
N ARG A 51 -4.39 16.03 11.94
CA ARG A 51 -4.22 15.65 10.52
C ARG A 51 -4.35 14.14 10.34
N THR A 52 -5.10 13.76 9.31
CA THR A 52 -5.14 12.38 8.82
C THR A 52 -4.13 12.24 7.70
N ARG A 53 -3.14 11.37 7.88
CA ARG A 53 -2.22 10.95 6.81
C ARG A 53 -2.72 9.64 6.21
N VAL A 54 -2.62 9.53 4.89
CA VAL A 54 -2.84 8.26 4.19
C VAL A 54 -1.46 7.64 3.99
N LEU A 55 -1.29 6.44 4.53
CA LEU A 55 -0.07 5.64 4.40
C LEU A 55 -0.42 4.33 3.70
N ILE A 56 0.60 3.66 3.18
CA ILE A 56 0.49 2.36 2.56
C ILE A 56 1.31 1.38 3.38
N LEU A 57 0.65 0.34 3.87
CA LEU A 57 1.30 -0.85 4.40
C LEU A 57 1.62 -1.79 3.25
N THR A 58 2.89 -2.18 3.12
CA THR A 58 3.33 -3.13 2.09
C THR A 58 4.52 -3.97 2.58
N LEU A 59 5.07 -4.78 1.69
CA LEU A 59 6.23 -5.63 1.94
C LEU A 59 7.54 -4.86 1.82
N ALA A 60 8.49 -5.09 2.73
CA ALA A 60 9.80 -4.45 2.68
C ALA A 60 10.67 -4.93 1.50
N SER A 61 10.37 -6.11 0.93
CA SER A 61 10.96 -6.61 -0.31
C SER A 61 10.87 -5.61 -1.46
N LEU A 62 9.91 -4.67 -1.41
CA LEU A 62 9.80 -3.59 -2.37
C LEU A 62 11.06 -2.70 -2.42
N VAL A 63 11.74 -2.51 -1.29
CA VAL A 63 12.89 -1.61 -1.14
C VAL A 63 14.19 -2.32 -0.73
N ARG A 64 14.12 -3.63 -0.50
CA ARG A 64 15.26 -4.45 -0.06
C ARG A 64 16.31 -4.53 -1.15
N SER A 65 17.59 -4.39 -0.78
CA SER A 65 18.70 -4.54 -1.72
C SER A 65 18.85 -5.99 -2.18
N ALA A 66 19.24 -6.17 -3.44
CA ALA A 66 19.54 -7.48 -4.02
C ALA A 66 20.96 -7.94 -3.68
N ASP A 67 21.84 -6.99 -3.34
CA ASP A 67 23.23 -7.25 -2.99
C ASP A 67 23.38 -7.63 -1.51
N ASP A 68 22.52 -7.06 -0.66
CA ASP A 68 22.46 -7.33 0.78
C ASP A 68 21.00 -7.29 1.27
N GLU A 69 20.44 -8.45 1.64
CA GLU A 69 19.03 -8.56 2.04
C GLU A 69 18.71 -7.88 3.39
N ASP A 70 19.75 -7.57 4.18
CA ASP A 70 19.66 -6.85 5.45
C ASP A 70 19.74 -5.33 5.28
N GLU A 71 19.86 -4.86 4.03
CA GLU A 71 19.86 -3.44 3.68
C GLU A 71 18.73 -3.04 2.72
N ILE A 72 18.50 -1.72 2.63
CA ILE A 72 17.61 -1.11 1.63
C ILE A 72 18.43 -0.49 0.50
N ASP A 73 17.93 -0.59 -0.74
CA ASP A 73 18.50 0.16 -1.87
C ASP A 73 17.85 1.55 -1.96
N LYS A 74 18.58 2.57 -1.55
CA LYS A 74 18.12 3.98 -1.52
C LYS A 74 17.96 4.59 -2.91
N ASN A 75 18.47 3.93 -3.96
CA ASN A 75 18.34 4.40 -5.34
C ASN A 75 17.02 3.95 -5.99
N LEU A 76 16.20 3.19 -5.27
CA LEU A 76 14.91 2.74 -5.78
C LEU A 76 13.88 3.87 -5.75
N ARG A 77 13.26 4.14 -6.90
CA ARG A 77 12.08 5.01 -6.98
C ARG A 77 10.83 4.18 -6.72
N ILE A 78 9.95 4.65 -5.84
CA ILE A 78 8.70 3.97 -5.51
C ILE A 78 7.53 4.69 -6.19
N GLU A 79 6.65 3.92 -6.80
CA GLU A 79 5.43 4.42 -7.43
C GLU A 79 4.21 3.63 -6.96
N VAL A 80 3.12 4.35 -6.80
CA VAL A 80 1.84 3.83 -6.32
C VAL A 80 0.79 4.03 -7.41
N PHE A 81 0.10 2.95 -7.75
CA PHE A 81 -1.02 2.95 -8.67
C PHE A 81 -2.34 2.80 -7.90
N LEU A 82 -3.12 3.86 -7.94
CA LEU A 82 -4.36 4.06 -7.19
C LEU A 82 -5.58 3.97 -8.11
N PRO A 83 -6.68 3.31 -7.69
CA PRO A 83 -7.91 3.33 -8.46
C PRO A 83 -8.63 4.70 -8.41
N PRO A 84 -9.25 5.17 -9.50
CA PRO A 84 -9.12 4.66 -10.87
C PRO A 84 -7.95 5.33 -11.60
N ASN A 85 -6.97 4.53 -12.05
CA ASN A 85 -5.86 4.93 -12.94
C ASN A 85 -5.04 6.15 -12.49
N GLN A 86 -4.94 6.40 -11.18
CA GLN A 86 -4.07 7.42 -10.62
C GLN A 86 -2.68 6.82 -10.37
N ARG A 87 -1.64 7.63 -10.58
CA ARG A 87 -0.24 7.28 -10.30
C ARG A 87 0.36 8.37 -9.43
N ALA A 88 1.21 7.99 -8.50
CA ALA A 88 1.91 8.94 -7.65
C ALA A 88 3.21 8.37 -7.10
N ASP A 89 4.08 9.28 -6.72
CA ASP A 89 5.36 8.94 -6.12
C ASP A 89 5.16 8.57 -4.64
N GLY A 90 5.74 7.43 -4.28
CA GLY A 90 5.79 6.94 -2.92
C GLY A 90 7.10 7.32 -2.25
N ARG A 91 7.04 7.60 -0.95
CA ARG A 91 8.22 7.79 -0.11
C ARG A 91 8.22 6.77 1.01
N LEU A 92 9.34 6.07 1.19
CA LEU A 92 9.54 5.18 2.33
C LEU A 92 9.62 6.00 3.63
N GLU A 93 8.74 5.69 4.58
CA GLU A 93 8.69 6.35 5.89
C GLU A 93 9.31 5.47 6.98
N LEU A 94 8.88 4.20 7.06
CA LEU A 94 9.31 3.23 8.06
C LEU A 94 9.43 1.86 7.42
N TYR A 95 10.31 1.01 7.94
CA TYR A 95 10.42 -0.37 7.51
C TYR A 95 10.97 -1.26 8.63
N HIS A 96 10.71 -2.55 8.49
CA HIS A 96 11.31 -3.60 9.30
C HIS A 96 11.63 -4.80 8.39
N LEU A 97 12.90 -4.98 8.04
CA LEU A 97 13.33 -5.99 7.07
C LEU A 97 13.02 -7.41 7.55
N ASN A 98 13.34 -7.74 8.81
CA ASN A 98 13.12 -9.10 9.34
C ASN A 98 11.64 -9.52 9.37
N HIS A 99 10.72 -8.57 9.51
CA HIS A 99 9.27 -8.82 9.45
C HIS A 99 8.69 -8.58 8.05
N ASN A 100 9.53 -8.19 7.10
CA ASN A 100 9.18 -7.84 5.73
C ASN A 100 8.03 -6.80 5.63
N ILE A 101 8.08 -5.75 6.45
CA ILE A 101 7.07 -4.68 6.49
C ILE A 101 7.68 -3.35 6.07
N ALA A 102 6.99 -2.60 5.22
CA ALA A 102 7.30 -1.22 4.88
C ALA A 102 6.05 -0.34 4.94
N ILE A 103 6.25 0.91 5.35
CA ILE A 103 5.26 1.97 5.36
C ILE A 103 5.68 3.04 4.38
N ILE A 104 4.80 3.35 3.45
CA ILE A 104 5.03 4.34 2.40
C ILE A 104 4.02 5.46 2.56
N SER A 105 4.50 6.71 2.54
CA SER A 105 3.65 7.87 2.33
C SER A 105 3.53 8.15 0.84
N VAL A 106 2.46 8.82 0.45
CA VAL A 106 2.26 9.21 -0.94
C VAL A 106 2.01 10.70 -1.00
N GLU A 107 2.64 11.39 -1.95
CA GLU A 107 2.58 12.85 -2.02
C GLU A 107 1.15 13.35 -2.32
N LYS A 108 0.82 14.53 -1.78
CA LYS A 108 -0.56 15.02 -1.57
C LYS A 108 -1.40 15.28 -2.84
N SER A 109 -0.91 15.03 -4.03
CA SER A 109 -1.61 15.32 -5.29
C SER A 109 -2.67 14.27 -5.66
N PHE A 110 -3.45 13.80 -4.68
CA PHE A 110 -4.66 13.02 -4.97
C PHE A 110 -5.87 13.91 -4.95
N CYS A 111 -6.45 14.10 -6.13
CA CYS A 111 -7.89 14.28 -6.24
C CYS A 111 -8.54 12.96 -5.79
N SER A 112 -8.76 12.81 -4.49
CA SER A 112 -9.68 11.77 -4.02
C SER A 112 -11.09 12.25 -4.34
N PRO A 113 -11.85 11.61 -5.26
CA PRO A 113 -13.23 12.03 -5.53
C PRO A 113 -14.13 11.83 -4.31
N ARG A 114 -13.66 11.08 -3.29
CA ARG A 114 -14.44 10.69 -2.14
C ARG A 114 -13.54 10.65 -0.92
N LYS A 115 -13.77 11.56 0.02
CA LYS A 115 -13.28 11.47 1.42
C LYS A 115 -13.28 9.99 1.79
N TYR A 116 -12.11 9.39 2.03
CA TYR A 116 -12.04 8.03 2.55
C TYR A 116 -12.71 8.08 3.91
N ILE A 117 -14.01 7.74 3.96
CA ILE A 117 -14.77 7.69 5.20
C ILE A 117 -14.30 6.42 5.91
N LEU A 118 -13.12 6.52 6.52
CA LEU A 118 -12.70 5.68 7.62
C LEU A 118 -13.50 6.17 8.82
N HIS A 119 -14.79 5.85 8.84
CA HIS A 119 -15.55 5.90 10.09
C HIS A 119 -14.91 4.85 10.99
N SER A 120 -14.02 5.29 11.87
CA SER A 120 -13.84 4.61 13.14
C SER A 120 -15.21 4.63 13.81
N ARG A 121 -15.99 3.56 13.63
CA ARG A 121 -16.99 3.25 14.65
C ARG A 121 -16.19 3.12 15.94
N LYS A 122 -16.35 4.06 16.86
CA LYS A 122 -16.00 3.83 18.26
C LYS A 122 -16.74 2.55 18.63
N VAL A 123 -15.99 1.46 18.75
CA VAL A 123 -16.44 0.32 19.54
C VAL A 123 -16.15 0.73 20.96
N ILE A 124 -17.18 1.27 21.62
CA ILE A 124 -17.34 1.27 23.07
C ILE A 124 -18.67 0.59 23.30
#